data_AF-A0A2A5S2Y9-F1
#
_entry.id   AF-A0A2A5S2Y9-F1
#
_cell.length_a   1.000
_cell.length_b   1.000
_cell.length_c   1.000
_cell.angle_alpha   90.00
_cell.angle_beta   90.00
_cell.angle_gamma   90.00
#
_symmetry.space_group_name_H-M   'P 1'
#
loop_
_entity.id
_entity.type
_entity.pdbx_description
1 polymer ?
#
loop_
_entity_poly.entity_id
_entity_poly.type
_entity_poly.pdbx_seq_one_letter_code
_entity_poly.pdbx_strand_id
1 'polypeptide(L)'
;MDKMKSTIEKINQFRDERNWRQFHNEKDLAISISLEASELLELFQWKTSEEAVANKLPDIKEELADVFIYCLMLADNLNLDADKIIQEKLDLNAKKYPVSKSFGSNKKYTEWDNEDKNG
;
A
#
# COMPACT_ATOMS: atom_id res chain seq x y z
N MET A 1 -4.12 20.06 26.50
CA MET A 1 -4.66 19.57 25.22
C MET A 1 -3.77 18.42 24.80
N ASP A 2 -4.28 17.19 24.86
CA ASP A 2 -3.54 16.04 24.37
C ASP A 2 -3.18 16.27 22.90
N LYS A 3 -1.89 16.27 22.60
CA LYS A 3 -1.39 16.28 21.23
C LYS A 3 -1.89 14.97 20.64
N MET A 4 -2.81 15.03 19.67
CA MET A 4 -3.31 13.84 19.00
C MET A 4 -2.12 13.03 18.48
N LYS A 5 -1.92 11.83 19.04
CA LYS A 5 -0.84 10.94 18.59
C LYS A 5 -1.02 10.62 17.11
N SER A 6 0.08 10.58 16.36
CA SER A 6 0.06 10.17 14.96
C SER A 6 -0.43 8.72 14.84
N THR A 7 -0.92 8.32 13.67
CA THR A 7 -1.38 6.94 13.45
C THR A 7 -0.27 5.93 13.74
N ILE A 8 0.97 6.22 13.31
CA ILE A 8 2.15 5.40 13.58
C ILE A 8 2.40 5.27 15.08
N GLU A 9 2.30 6.36 15.85
CA GLU A 9 2.47 6.32 17.31
C GLU A 9 1.45 5.41 18.00
N LYS A 10 0.18 5.41 17.54
CA LYS A 10 -0.86 4.51 18.08
C LYS A 10 -0.59 3.05 17.73
N ILE A 11 -0.18 2.77 16.49
CA ILE A 11 0.19 1.42 16.03
C ILE A 11 1.37 0.90 16.87
N ASN A 12 2.41 1.72 17.01
CA ASN A 12 3.61 1.36 17.78
C ASN A 12 3.28 1.14 19.24
N GLN A 13 2.48 2.01 19.86
CA GLN A 13 2.03 1.82 21.22
C GLN A 13 1.27 0.48 21.37
N PHE A 14 0.32 0.18 20.49
CA PHE A 14 -0.44 -1.06 20.52
C PHE A 14 0.47 -2.31 20.42
N ARG A 15 1.45 -2.27 19.51
CA ARG A 15 2.48 -3.31 19.33
C ARG A 15 3.33 -3.48 20.60
N ASP A 16 3.81 -2.38 21.14
CA ASP A 16 4.80 -2.37 22.22
C ASP A 16 4.16 -2.74 23.57
N GLU A 17 2.91 -2.34 23.83
CA GLU A 17 2.12 -2.78 25.00
C GLU A 17 1.99 -4.31 25.09
N ARG A 18 2.12 -5.01 23.96
CA ARG A 18 2.08 -6.48 23.86
C ARG A 18 3.47 -7.12 23.76
N ASN A 19 4.53 -6.32 23.83
CA ASN A 19 5.91 -6.76 23.63
C ASN A 19 6.10 -7.49 22.28
N TRP A 20 5.34 -7.10 21.24
CA TRP A 20 5.36 -7.78 19.94
C TRP A 20 6.45 -7.30 19.01
N ARG A 21 7.15 -6.21 19.36
CA ARG A 21 8.24 -5.68 18.53
C ARG A 21 9.32 -6.73 18.20
N GLN A 22 9.56 -7.69 19.09
CA GLN A 22 10.50 -8.80 18.86
C GLN A 22 10.08 -9.76 17.72
N PHE A 23 8.77 -9.88 17.45
CA PHE A 23 8.22 -10.71 16.37
C PHE A 23 8.01 -9.91 15.08
N HIS A 24 7.94 -8.60 15.18
CA HIS A 24 7.76 -7.67 14.07
C HIS A 24 9.10 -7.12 13.58
N ASN A 25 10.04 -8.01 13.21
CA ASN A 25 11.24 -7.63 12.46
C ASN A 25 10.90 -7.37 10.98
N GLU A 26 11.83 -6.79 10.22
CA GLU A 26 11.58 -6.31 8.86
C GLU A 26 11.16 -7.43 7.90
N LYS A 27 11.79 -8.60 8.03
CA LYS A 27 11.50 -9.77 7.20
C LYS A 27 10.11 -10.31 7.52
N ASP A 28 9.76 -10.45 8.80
CA ASP A 28 8.44 -10.97 9.19
C ASP A 28 7.31 -9.96 8.90
N LEU A 29 7.56 -8.65 9.04
CA LEU A 29 6.61 -7.62 8.60
C LEU A 29 6.38 -7.64 7.08
N ALA A 30 7.43 -7.82 6.28
CA ALA A 30 7.29 -7.97 4.83
C ALA A 30 6.46 -9.20 4.44
N ILE A 31 6.59 -10.29 5.20
CA ILE A 31 5.74 -11.48 5.05
C ILE A 31 4.29 -11.13 5.40
N SER A 32 4.03 -10.51 6.56
CA SER A 32 2.69 -10.08 6.97
C SER A 32 2.01 -9.21 5.91
N ILE A 33 2.71 -8.22 5.35
CA ILE A 33 2.18 -7.38 4.25
C ILE A 33 1.70 -8.24 3.07
N SER A 34 2.45 -9.28 2.69
CA SER A 34 2.07 -10.17 1.60
C SER A 34 0.88 -11.06 1.96
N LEU A 35 0.75 -11.47 3.23
CA LEU A 35 -0.37 -12.28 3.70
C LEU A 35 -1.66 -11.45 3.66
N GLU A 36 -1.68 -10.28 4.30
CA GLU A 36 -2.90 -9.44 4.34
C GLU A 36 -3.28 -8.90 2.96
N ALA A 37 -2.30 -8.64 2.08
CA ALA A 37 -2.60 -8.30 0.69
C ALA A 37 -3.25 -9.47 -0.06
N SER A 38 -2.95 -10.71 0.33
CA SER A 38 -3.60 -11.91 -0.21
C SER A 38 -5.00 -12.09 0.37
N GLU A 39 -5.19 -11.85 1.66
CA GLU A 39 -6.53 -11.86 2.29
C GLU A 39 -7.45 -10.80 1.66
N LEU A 40 -6.94 -9.58 1.45
CA LEU A 40 -7.62 -8.55 0.69
C LEU A 40 -8.00 -9.02 -0.72
N LEU A 41 -7.09 -9.71 -1.42
CA LEU A 41 -7.32 -10.21 -2.77
C LEU A 41 -8.42 -11.30 -2.79
N GLU A 42 -8.46 -12.17 -1.79
CA GLU A 42 -9.46 -13.24 -1.66
C GLU A 42 -10.89 -12.70 -1.61
N LEU A 43 -11.10 -11.51 -1.03
CA LEU A 43 -12.42 -10.87 -1.00
C LEU A 43 -13.00 -10.61 -2.39
N PHE A 44 -12.14 -10.37 -3.38
CA PHE A 44 -12.48 -10.15 -4.79
C PHE A 44 -12.45 -11.43 -5.63
N GLN A 45 -11.97 -12.54 -5.09
CA GLN A 45 -11.87 -13.80 -5.83
C GLN A 45 -13.26 -14.28 -6.25
N TRP A 46 -13.40 -14.67 -7.53
CA TRP A 46 -14.65 -15.17 -8.14
C TRP A 46 -15.82 -14.19 -8.16
N LYS A 47 -15.57 -12.89 -7.97
CA LYS A 47 -16.59 -11.84 -7.98
C LYS A 47 -16.18 -10.70 -8.90
N THR A 48 -17.15 -9.93 -9.36
CA THR A 48 -16.86 -8.59 -9.91
C THR A 48 -16.44 -7.63 -8.79
N SER A 49 -15.78 -6.53 -9.16
CA SER A 49 -15.36 -5.51 -8.19
C SER A 49 -16.58 -4.88 -7.50
N GLU A 50 -17.65 -4.63 -8.25
CA GLU A 50 -18.90 -4.06 -7.79
C GLU A 50 -19.59 -4.96 -6.77
N GLU A 51 -19.67 -6.27 -7.05
CA GLU A 51 -20.26 -7.25 -6.13
C GLU A 51 -19.45 -7.39 -4.83
N ALA A 52 -18.12 -7.43 -4.93
CA ALA A 52 -17.25 -7.49 -3.75
C ALA A 52 -17.44 -6.24 -2.89
N VAL A 53 -17.35 -5.04 -3.48
CA VAL A 53 -17.52 -3.79 -2.73
C VAL A 53 -18.92 -3.67 -2.11
N ALA A 54 -19.98 -4.03 -2.84
CA ALA A 54 -21.34 -3.94 -2.31
C ALA A 54 -21.60 -4.86 -1.11
N ASN A 55 -21.00 -6.06 -1.11
CA ASN A 55 -21.31 -7.11 -0.13
C ASN A 55 -20.24 -7.31 0.95
N LYS A 56 -19.01 -6.82 0.72
CA LYS A 56 -17.81 -7.11 1.52
C LYS A 56 -17.04 -5.86 1.95
N LEU A 57 -17.62 -4.67 1.82
CA LEU A 57 -16.94 -3.42 2.22
C LEU A 57 -16.39 -3.43 3.66
N PRO A 58 -17.07 -3.97 4.69
CA PRO A 58 -16.49 -4.07 6.03
C PRO A 58 -15.22 -4.91 6.04
N ASP A 59 -15.26 -6.13 5.48
CA ASP A 59 -14.10 -7.03 5.40
C ASP A 59 -12.95 -6.36 4.60
N ILE A 60 -13.26 -5.71 3.47
CA ILE A 60 -12.27 -4.98 2.65
C ILE A 60 -11.56 -3.88 3.46
N LYS A 61 -12.28 -3.20 4.36
CA LYS A 61 -11.70 -2.13 5.19
C LYS A 61 -10.74 -2.68 6.22
N GLU A 62 -11.05 -3.83 6.82
CA GLU A 62 -10.18 -4.50 7.79
C GLU A 62 -8.88 -4.93 7.10
N GLU A 63 -8.97 -5.72 6.02
CA GLU A 63 -7.77 -6.22 5.33
C GLU A 63 -6.89 -5.10 4.75
N LEU A 64 -7.52 -4.05 4.21
CA LEU A 64 -6.79 -2.89 3.71
C LEU A 64 -6.11 -2.12 4.87
N ALA A 65 -6.75 -2.04 6.03
CA ALA A 65 -6.15 -1.43 7.20
C ALA A 65 -4.95 -2.25 7.70
N ASP A 66 -5.04 -3.57 7.71
CA ASP A 66 -3.94 -4.43 8.13
C ASP A 66 -2.73 -4.32 7.19
N VAL A 67 -2.95 -4.29 5.87
CA VAL A 67 -1.88 -3.98 4.91
C VAL A 67 -1.20 -2.65 5.24
N PHE A 68 -1.97 -1.59 5.52
CA PHE A 68 -1.41 -0.29 5.88
C PHE A 68 -0.67 -0.32 7.22
N ILE A 69 -1.21 -0.98 8.24
CA ILE A 69 -0.60 -1.08 9.57
C ILE A 69 0.78 -1.74 9.47
N TYR A 70 0.89 -2.88 8.78
CA TYR A 70 2.19 -3.55 8.63
C TYR A 70 3.17 -2.76 7.75
N CYS A 71 2.69 -2.06 6.71
CA CYS A 71 3.54 -1.15 5.92
C CYS A 71 4.10 -0.01 6.78
N LEU A 72 3.27 0.60 7.63
CA LEU A 72 3.68 1.68 8.52
C LEU A 72 4.65 1.19 9.60
N MET A 73 4.42 0.00 10.17
CA MET A 73 5.35 -0.63 11.11
C MET A 73 6.71 -0.92 10.47
N LEU A 74 6.72 -1.38 9.21
CA LEU A 74 7.95 -1.64 8.47
C LEU A 74 8.70 -0.34 8.18
N ALA A 75 7.99 0.70 7.75
CA ALA A 75 8.57 2.03 7.54
C ALA A 75 9.20 2.57 8.84
N ASP A 76 8.48 2.48 9.97
CA ASP A 76 8.97 2.88 11.29
C ASP A 76 10.24 2.12 11.70
N ASN A 77 10.25 0.79 11.57
CA ASN A 77 11.44 -0.02 11.88
C ASN A 77 12.67 0.39 11.03
N LEU A 78 12.45 0.76 9.77
CA LEU A 78 13.48 1.20 8.84
C LEU A 78 13.83 2.69 8.97
N ASN A 79 13.21 3.42 9.91
CA ASN A 79 13.33 4.87 10.08
C ASN A 79 13.00 5.66 8.80
N LEU A 80 11.96 5.21 8.08
CA LEU A 80 11.45 5.85 6.88
C LEU A 80 10.23 6.71 7.23
N ASP A 81 10.23 7.93 6.71
CA ASP A 81 9.04 8.78 6.70
C ASP A 81 8.13 8.33 5.56
N ALA A 82 6.97 7.75 5.90
CA ALA A 82 6.02 7.19 4.95
C ALA A 82 5.52 8.24 3.94
N ASP A 83 5.22 9.45 4.39
CA ASP A 83 4.75 10.53 3.52
C ASP A 83 5.84 10.92 2.53
N LYS A 84 7.08 11.06 3.01
CA LYS A 84 8.22 11.42 2.17
C LYS A 84 8.48 10.39 1.07
N ILE A 85 8.55 9.09 1.41
CA ILE A 85 8.83 8.05 0.41
C ILE A 85 7.71 7.93 -0.63
N ILE A 86 6.46 8.21 -0.24
CA ILE A 86 5.32 8.25 -1.17
C ILE A 86 5.44 9.43 -2.12
N GLN A 87 5.74 10.64 -1.62
CA GLN A 87 5.91 11.83 -2.47
C GLN A 87 7.05 11.65 -3.47
N GLU A 88 8.21 11.17 -3.01
CA GLU A 88 9.35 10.87 -3.89
C GLU A 88 8.97 9.85 -4.98
N LYS A 89 8.19 8.82 -4.62
CA LYS A 89 7.71 7.83 -5.58
C LYS A 89 6.70 8.41 -6.58
N LEU A 90 5.81 9.29 -6.15
CA LEU A 90 4.84 9.97 -7.01
C LEU A 90 5.55 10.87 -8.02
N ASP A 91 6.56 11.63 -7.61
CA ASP A 91 7.37 12.47 -8.51
C ASP A 91 8.08 11.65 -9.59
N LEU A 92 8.64 10.49 -9.20
CA LEU A 92 9.25 9.56 -10.15
C LEU A 92 8.21 8.95 -11.10
N ASN A 93 7.04 8.58 -10.58
CA ASN A 93 5.96 8.03 -11.38
C ASN A 93 5.40 9.06 -12.37
N ALA A 94 5.27 10.34 -11.99
CA ALA A 94 4.82 11.41 -12.87
C ALA A 94 5.78 11.64 -14.05
N LYS A 95 7.09 11.52 -13.80
CA LYS A 95 8.11 11.56 -14.87
C LYS A 95 8.02 10.35 -15.79
N LYS A 96 7.75 9.17 -15.24
CA LYS A 96 7.64 7.90 -15.98
C LYS A 96 6.32 7.79 -16.75
N TYR A 97 5.26 8.40 -16.23
CA TYR A 97 3.90 8.38 -16.76
C TYR A 97 3.35 9.79 -16.98
N PRO A 98 3.88 10.57 -17.95
CA PRO A 98 3.36 11.89 -18.23
C PRO A 98 1.91 11.83 -18.73
N VAL A 99 1.09 12.80 -18.32
CA VAL A 99 -0.35 12.86 -18.65
C VAL A 99 -0.59 12.76 -20.16
N SER A 100 0.22 13.44 -20.97
CA SER A 100 0.08 13.45 -22.44
C SER A 100 0.22 12.07 -23.10
N LYS A 101 0.90 11.11 -22.45
CA LYS A 101 1.07 9.73 -22.95
C LYS A 101 0.25 8.69 -22.18
N SER A 102 -0.23 9.03 -20.99
CA SER A 102 -0.80 8.06 -20.04
C SER A 102 -2.29 8.23 -19.80
N PHE A 103 -2.89 9.38 -20.16
CA PHE A 103 -4.30 9.63 -19.93
C PHE A 103 -5.18 8.60 -20.67
N GLY A 104 -6.07 7.92 -19.93
CA GLY A 104 -6.96 6.89 -20.49
C GLY A 104 -6.26 5.62 -20.99
N SER A 105 -4.96 5.45 -20.71
CA SER A 105 -4.16 4.32 -21.18
C SER A 105 -3.64 3.50 -19.99
N ASN A 106 -3.78 2.18 -20.08
CA ASN A 106 -3.18 1.23 -19.13
C ASN A 106 -1.83 0.69 -19.60
N LYS A 107 -1.33 1.14 -20.76
CA LYS A 107 -0.04 0.72 -21.31
C LYS A 107 1.10 1.15 -20.37
N LYS A 108 2.08 0.29 -20.18
CA LYS A 108 3.31 0.68 -19.48
C LYS A 108 4.12 1.61 -20.38
N TYR A 109 4.85 2.54 -19.77
CA TYR A 109 5.77 3.44 -20.48
C TYR A 109 6.79 2.71 -21.39
N THR A 110 7.12 1.45 -21.08
CA THR A 110 7.96 0.56 -21.90
C THR A 110 7.34 0.15 -23.23
N GLU A 111 6.03 0.33 -23.39
CA GLU A 111 5.28 -0.07 -24.58
C GLU A 111 5.10 1.09 -25.58
N TRP A 112 5.42 2.34 -25.22
CA TRP A 112 5.22 3.51 -26.08
C TRP A 112 6.25 3.64 -27.20
N ASP A 113 7.51 3.26 -26.97
CA ASP A 113 8.60 3.41 -27.95
C ASP A 113 8.47 2.47 -29.17
N ASN A 114 7.50 1.54 -29.15
CA ASN A 114 7.21 0.63 -30.27
C ASN A 114 6.19 1.20 -31.28
N GLU A 115 5.51 2.31 -30.97
CA GLU A 115 4.49 2.90 -31.86
C GLU A 115 5.07 4.00 -32.78
N ASP A 116 6.11 4.72 -32.34
CA ASP A 116 6.75 5.80 -33.11
C ASP A 116 7.61 5.31 -34.30
N LYS A 117 7.68 4.00 -34.57
CA LYS A 117 8.46 3.39 -35.67
C LYS A 117 7.63 2.85 -36.84
N ASN A 118 6.31 2.94 -36.78
CA ASN A 118 5.40 2.47 -37.84
C ASN A 118 4.46 3.59 -38.37
N GLY A 119 4.83 4.86 -38.17
CA GLY A 119 4.14 6.03 -38.74
C GLY A 119 4.84 6.59 -39.96
#